data_AF-A0AAU5FDA0-F1
#
_entry.id   AF-A0AAU5FDA0-F1
#
_cell.length_a   1.000
_cell.length_b   1.000
_cell.length_c   1.000
_cell.angle_alpha   90.00
_cell.angle_beta   90.00
_cell.angle_gamma   90.00
#
_symmetry.space_group_name_H-M   'P 1'
#
loop_
_entity.id
_entity.type
_entity.pdbx_description
1 polymer ?
#
loop_
_entity_poly.entity_id
_entity_poly.type
_entity_poly.pdbx_seq_one_letter_code
_entity_poly.pdbx_strand_id
1 'polypeptide(L)'
;MKLSIRKRGFARFVVPVTAIAALAALAAPGDASAAAHSAPAYPADLDSLLNDLVRYGDSATTNGERQYASVWDNRHWTYQWGRSNIPTTSHVSTRNDASGVTFSNLQVTPDGEATTSPGATWYVGSSFLTNKTDREMTLTTQSFSKTVTDTLSTAVTKQFSTSHKVSGQVNVGNFFSGSDEFTATWTWGETDTKTESEQETYKAKSQSVPVPPHTTAVVKVVLKQTKSTGAVKLEGDLDGSFTRSLIRTDCNDSGACAPGHVVRSSTESVYDTALAAVPLPPGIYLSGHHTVAVPGLGTYTAENGSQFGVEVSYAPQQSAPAPGASAPAPAALHSYSYTVPVQKAAAPPR
;
A
#
# COMPACT_ATOMS: atom_id res chain seq x y z
N MET A 1 -24.74 30.91 15.61
CA MET A 1 -24.78 29.56 16.21
C MET A 1 -23.36 29.02 16.27
N LYS A 2 -22.78 28.87 17.48
CA LYS A 2 -21.44 28.28 17.69
C LYS A 2 -21.62 26.82 18.09
N LEU A 3 -21.23 25.89 17.22
CA LEU A 3 -21.27 24.45 17.51
C LEU A 3 -19.95 24.05 18.19
N SER A 4 -20.03 23.72 19.48
CA SER A 4 -18.93 23.20 20.29
C SER A 4 -18.97 21.67 20.27
N ILE A 5 -17.95 21.03 19.70
CA ILE A 5 -17.81 19.58 19.74
C ILE A 5 -16.74 19.23 20.79
N ARG A 6 -17.18 18.66 21.92
CA ARG A 6 -16.29 18.11 22.96
C ARG A 6 -15.82 16.71 22.54
N LYS A 7 -14.49 16.50 22.48
CA LYS A 7 -13.87 15.16 22.39
C LYS A 7 -14.18 14.37 23.67
N ARG A 8 -14.89 13.23 23.54
CA ARG A 8 -14.97 12.20 24.59
C ARG A 8 -13.80 11.23 24.41
N GLY A 9 -13.07 10.97 25.49
CA GLY A 9 -11.97 10.02 25.53
C GLY A 9 -12.46 8.58 25.36
N PHE A 10 -11.77 7.82 24.52
CA PHE A 10 -11.97 6.38 24.38
C PHE A 10 -11.06 5.63 25.36
N ALA A 11 -11.68 4.74 26.13
CA ALA A 11 -11.04 3.84 27.07
C ALA A 11 -10.23 2.77 26.32
N ARG A 12 -9.03 2.48 26.81
CA ARG A 12 -8.18 1.37 26.36
C ARG A 12 -8.75 0.05 26.85
N PHE A 13 -9.15 -0.83 25.93
CA PHE A 13 -9.33 -2.25 26.20
C PHE A 13 -8.03 -2.98 25.83
N VAL A 14 -7.42 -3.64 26.81
CA VAL A 14 -6.32 -4.59 26.61
C VAL A 14 -6.95 -5.97 26.46
N VAL A 15 -6.71 -6.64 25.33
CA VAL A 15 -7.05 -8.05 25.13
C VAL A 15 -5.72 -8.81 24.98
N PRO A 16 -5.50 -9.92 25.72
CA PRO A 16 -4.26 -10.68 25.63
C PRO A 16 -4.22 -11.49 24.32
N VAL A 17 -3.05 -11.45 23.66
CA VAL A 17 -2.71 -12.28 22.50
C VAL A 17 -2.39 -13.70 22.97
N THR A 18 -3.27 -14.65 22.70
CA THR A 18 -2.96 -16.08 22.79
C THR A 18 -2.37 -16.56 21.47
N ALA A 19 -1.12 -17.00 21.53
CA ALA A 19 -0.43 -17.71 20.45
C ALA A 19 -1.14 -19.03 20.13
N ILE A 20 -1.44 -19.27 18.86
CA ILE A 20 -1.82 -20.61 18.38
C ILE A 20 -0.67 -21.12 17.51
N ALA A 21 -0.05 -22.18 18.02
CA ALA A 21 1.02 -22.93 17.39
C ALA A 21 0.51 -23.70 16.17
N ALA A 22 1.38 -23.80 15.16
CA ALA A 22 1.21 -24.65 13.99
C ALA A 22 1.10 -26.12 14.41
N LEU A 23 0.06 -26.81 13.93
CA LEU A 23 0.03 -28.27 13.86
C LEU A 23 -0.01 -28.68 12.39
N ALA A 24 1.11 -29.20 11.90
CA ALA A 24 1.17 -29.97 10.68
C ALA A 24 0.64 -31.37 10.99
N ALA A 25 -0.45 -31.78 10.34
CA ALA A 25 -0.92 -33.15 10.35
C ALA A 25 -0.75 -33.75 8.95
N LEU A 26 0.14 -34.75 8.87
CA LEU A 26 0.20 -35.72 7.78
C LEU A 26 -1.14 -36.47 7.70
N ALA A 27 -1.75 -36.52 6.52
CA ALA A 27 -2.72 -37.56 6.16
C ALA A 27 -2.45 -38.02 4.72
N ALA A 28 -2.18 -39.32 4.60
CA ALA A 28 -2.04 -40.05 3.33
C ALA A 28 -3.44 -40.42 2.75
N PRO A 29 -3.52 -40.91 1.50
CA PRO A 29 -4.62 -40.62 0.58
C PRO A 29 -5.83 -41.54 0.80
N GLY A 30 -7.03 -40.94 0.71
CA GLY A 30 -8.30 -41.65 0.63
C GLY A 30 -9.15 -41.01 -0.45
N ASP A 31 -9.44 -41.77 -1.50
CA ASP A 31 -10.26 -41.39 -2.64
C ASP A 31 -11.68 -40.96 -2.22
N ALA A 32 -11.97 -39.68 -2.42
CA ALA A 32 -13.33 -39.16 -2.57
C ALA A 32 -13.27 -37.90 -3.44
N SER A 33 -13.53 -38.05 -4.74
CA SER A 33 -13.65 -36.97 -5.71
C SER A 33 -14.94 -36.18 -5.50
N ALA A 34 -15.02 -35.44 -4.41
CA ALA A 34 -15.84 -34.24 -4.38
C ALA A 34 -15.01 -33.14 -5.04
N ALA A 35 -15.38 -32.74 -6.26
CA ALA A 35 -14.81 -31.57 -6.91
C ALA A 35 -15.12 -30.34 -6.07
N ALA A 36 -14.24 -30.04 -5.11
CA ALA A 36 -14.18 -28.77 -4.43
C ALA A 36 -14.05 -27.72 -5.53
N HIS A 37 -15.15 -27.04 -5.83
CA HIS A 37 -15.11 -25.80 -6.58
C HIS A 37 -14.34 -24.84 -5.71
N SER A 38 -13.03 -24.77 -5.94
CA SER A 38 -12.20 -23.67 -5.45
C SER A 38 -12.93 -22.39 -5.82
N ALA A 39 -13.19 -21.52 -4.85
CA ALA A 39 -13.78 -20.21 -5.11
C ALA A 39 -13.03 -19.58 -6.29
N PRO A 40 -13.74 -19.00 -7.28
CA PRO A 40 -13.09 -18.48 -8.48
C PRO A 40 -12.04 -17.45 -8.07
N ALA A 41 -10.85 -17.58 -8.67
CA ALA A 41 -9.80 -16.59 -8.52
C ALA A 41 -10.35 -15.22 -8.94
N TYR A 42 -9.83 -14.17 -8.30
CA TYR A 42 -10.16 -12.79 -8.64
C TYR A 42 -9.99 -12.56 -10.16
N PRO A 43 -10.95 -11.95 -10.87
CA PRO A 43 -10.85 -11.77 -12.31
C PRO A 43 -9.60 -10.93 -12.64
N ALA A 44 -8.80 -11.40 -13.60
CA ALA A 44 -7.50 -10.81 -13.91
C ALA A 44 -7.64 -9.50 -14.72
N ASP A 45 -8.71 -9.37 -15.49
CA ASP A 45 -8.96 -8.23 -16.38
C ASP A 45 -10.48 -7.94 -16.53
N LEU A 46 -10.77 -6.77 -17.11
CA LEU A 46 -12.13 -6.28 -17.32
C LEU A 46 -12.96 -7.19 -18.24
N ASP A 47 -12.36 -7.81 -19.26
CA ASP A 47 -13.09 -8.71 -20.17
C ASP A 47 -13.50 -9.99 -19.46
N SER A 48 -12.59 -10.57 -18.65
CA SER A 48 -12.87 -11.70 -17.77
C SER A 48 -13.96 -11.37 -16.77
N LEU A 49 -13.92 -10.19 -16.15
CA LEU A 49 -14.97 -9.73 -15.23
C LEU A 49 -16.34 -9.66 -15.93
N LEU A 50 -16.43 -8.98 -17.08
CA LEU A 50 -17.69 -8.84 -17.81
C LEU A 50 -18.22 -10.21 -18.26
N ASN A 51 -17.35 -11.09 -18.74
CA ASN A 51 -17.72 -12.47 -19.09
C ASN A 51 -18.25 -13.25 -17.87
N ASP A 52 -17.63 -13.11 -16.70
CA ASP A 52 -18.10 -13.76 -15.47
C ASP A 52 -19.47 -13.21 -15.06
N LEU A 53 -19.67 -11.89 -15.06
CA LEU A 53 -20.96 -11.28 -14.74
C LEU A 53 -22.07 -11.81 -15.66
N VAL A 54 -21.83 -11.86 -16.97
CA VAL A 54 -22.80 -12.42 -17.94
C VAL A 54 -23.09 -13.89 -17.63
N ARG A 55 -22.05 -14.68 -17.35
CA ARG A 55 -22.19 -16.12 -17.07
C ARG A 55 -23.06 -16.39 -15.84
N TYR A 56 -22.90 -15.61 -14.78
CA TYR A 56 -23.70 -15.76 -13.58
C TYR A 56 -25.12 -15.20 -13.76
N GLY A 57 -25.29 -14.18 -14.60
CA GLY A 57 -26.59 -13.52 -14.82
C GLY A 57 -27.55 -14.29 -15.72
N ASP A 58 -27.02 -15.06 -16.68
CA ASP A 58 -27.83 -15.81 -17.63
C ASP A 58 -28.06 -17.27 -17.17
N SER A 59 -28.95 -17.43 -16.18
CA SER A 59 -29.42 -18.76 -15.77
C SER A 59 -30.30 -19.45 -16.83
N ALA A 60 -30.70 -18.76 -17.90
CA ALA A 60 -31.55 -19.30 -18.97
C ALA A 60 -30.75 -19.82 -20.15
N THR A 61 -29.59 -19.23 -20.49
CA THR A 61 -28.70 -19.81 -21.50
C THR A 61 -27.96 -21.02 -21.00
N THR A 62 -27.78 -21.24 -19.69
CA THR A 62 -27.12 -22.46 -19.20
C THR A 62 -27.81 -23.78 -19.58
N ASN A 63 -29.02 -23.79 -20.13
CA ASN A 63 -29.62 -25.00 -20.73
C ASN A 63 -29.46 -25.08 -22.27
N GLY A 64 -29.33 -23.95 -22.97
CA GLY A 64 -28.97 -23.92 -24.40
C GLY A 64 -27.46 -24.04 -24.63
N GLU A 65 -26.68 -23.30 -23.84
CA GLU A 65 -25.21 -23.31 -23.75
C GLU A 65 -24.66 -24.54 -23.02
N ARG A 66 -25.46 -25.38 -22.35
CA ARG A 66 -25.00 -26.72 -21.93
C ARG A 66 -24.67 -27.64 -23.10
N GLN A 67 -25.21 -27.37 -24.29
CA GLN A 67 -24.72 -28.00 -25.52
C GLN A 67 -23.43 -27.34 -26.06
N TYR A 68 -23.02 -26.19 -25.52
CA TYR A 68 -21.90 -25.34 -25.96
C TYR A 68 -20.74 -25.19 -24.95
N ALA A 69 -20.94 -25.64 -23.71
CA ALA A 69 -20.02 -25.47 -22.60
C ALA A 69 -19.70 -26.83 -22.00
N SER A 70 -18.71 -27.51 -22.56
CA SER A 70 -17.85 -28.28 -21.68
C SER A 70 -16.47 -27.61 -21.68
N VAL A 71 -15.75 -27.65 -20.57
CA VAL A 71 -14.30 -27.38 -20.49
C VAL A 71 -13.81 -26.02 -21.07
N TRP A 72 -13.87 -24.96 -20.24
CA TRP A 72 -13.01 -23.77 -20.35
C TRP A 72 -11.58 -24.06 -19.86
N ASP A 73 -10.95 -25.10 -20.38
CA ASP A 73 -9.52 -25.36 -20.18
C ASP A 73 -8.84 -25.36 -21.55
N ASN A 74 -8.50 -24.16 -22.02
CA ASN A 74 -7.49 -23.85 -23.05
C ASN A 74 -7.37 -24.81 -24.27
N ARG A 75 -8.43 -25.50 -24.65
CA ARG A 75 -8.46 -26.47 -25.75
C ARG A 75 -9.76 -26.36 -26.52
N HIS A 76 -9.63 -25.77 -27.70
CA HIS A 76 -10.44 -25.88 -28.91
C HIS A 76 -11.75 -26.69 -28.80
N TRP A 77 -12.88 -26.00 -28.97
CA TRP A 77 -14.18 -26.62 -29.27
C TRP A 77 -14.38 -26.78 -30.76
N THR A 78 -14.49 -28.00 -31.27
CA THR A 78 -14.93 -28.26 -32.65
C THR A 78 -16.44 -28.54 -32.70
N TYR A 79 -17.24 -27.62 -33.25
CA TYR A 79 -18.64 -27.92 -33.62
C TYR A 79 -18.74 -28.27 -35.10
N GLN A 80 -19.11 -29.52 -35.41
CA GLN A 80 -19.53 -29.92 -36.75
C GLN A 80 -21.05 -29.75 -36.89
N TRP A 81 -21.47 -28.79 -37.70
CA TRP A 81 -22.87 -28.67 -38.13
C TRP A 81 -23.09 -29.52 -39.37
N GLY A 82 -23.83 -30.62 -39.23
CA GLY A 82 -24.20 -31.49 -40.34
C GLY A 82 -25.26 -30.85 -41.24
N ARG A 83 -24.84 -30.36 -42.41
CA ARG A 83 -25.40 -30.65 -43.76
C ARG A 83 -24.70 -29.79 -44.81
N SER A 84 -23.41 -30.05 -44.99
CA SER A 84 -22.67 -29.83 -46.23
C SER A 84 -21.53 -30.86 -46.21
N ASN A 85 -21.21 -31.48 -47.35
CA ASN A 85 -20.20 -32.55 -47.46
C ASN A 85 -18.75 -32.03 -47.32
N ILE A 86 -18.55 -30.97 -46.53
CA ILE A 86 -17.26 -30.42 -46.16
C ILE A 86 -17.30 -30.36 -44.62
N PRO A 87 -16.48 -31.16 -43.91
CA PRO A 87 -16.36 -31.05 -42.47
C PRO A 87 -15.78 -29.66 -42.17
N THR A 88 -16.66 -28.74 -41.84
CA THR A 88 -16.30 -27.41 -41.40
C THR A 88 -16.48 -27.39 -39.90
N THR A 89 -15.43 -26.98 -39.21
CA THR A 89 -15.45 -26.78 -37.78
C THR A 89 -15.80 -25.33 -37.54
N SER A 90 -16.91 -25.07 -36.85
CA SER A 90 -17.26 -23.73 -36.40
C SER A 90 -16.81 -23.53 -34.95
N HIS A 91 -16.05 -22.46 -34.69
CA HIS A 91 -15.73 -21.97 -33.37
C HIS A 91 -16.62 -20.77 -33.06
N VAL A 92 -17.17 -20.73 -31.85
CA VAL A 92 -17.91 -19.55 -31.35
C VAL A 92 -17.11 -18.97 -30.19
N SER A 93 -16.83 -17.68 -30.25
CA SER A 93 -16.21 -16.93 -29.16
C SER A 93 -17.07 -15.73 -28.76
N THR A 94 -16.92 -15.27 -27.53
CA THR A 94 -17.45 -14.00 -27.05
C THR A 94 -16.36 -12.94 -27.16
N ARG A 95 -16.78 -11.72 -27.50
CA ARG A 95 -15.94 -10.52 -27.40
C ARG A 95 -16.75 -9.42 -26.76
N ASN A 96 -16.22 -8.80 -25.72
CA ASN A 96 -16.82 -7.60 -25.15
C ASN A 96 -16.09 -6.36 -25.66
N ASP A 97 -16.86 -5.39 -26.14
CA ASP A 97 -16.40 -4.03 -26.34
C ASP A 97 -16.79 -3.22 -25.11
N ALA A 98 -15.81 -3.00 -24.23
CA ALA A 98 -15.96 -2.26 -22.98
C ALA A 98 -15.66 -0.76 -23.14
N SER A 99 -15.64 -0.21 -24.36
CA SER A 99 -15.34 1.22 -24.59
C SER A 99 -16.34 2.18 -23.94
N GLY A 100 -17.57 1.72 -23.66
CA GLY A 100 -18.59 2.45 -22.92
C GLY A 100 -18.57 2.22 -21.41
N VAL A 101 -17.63 1.42 -20.89
CA VAL A 101 -17.45 1.20 -19.46
C VAL A 101 -16.56 2.31 -18.90
N THR A 102 -16.94 2.83 -17.73
CA THR A 102 -16.18 3.86 -17.02
C THR A 102 -15.75 3.34 -15.66
N PHE A 103 -14.65 3.88 -15.16
CA PHE A 103 -14.14 3.60 -13.83
C PHE A 103 -14.03 4.92 -13.06
N SER A 104 -14.51 4.95 -11.83
CA SER A 104 -14.57 6.18 -11.04
C SER A 104 -14.56 5.92 -9.53
N ASN A 105 -14.66 6.99 -8.74
CA ASN A 105 -14.80 6.94 -7.28
C ASN A 105 -13.75 6.07 -6.56
N LEU A 106 -12.47 6.21 -6.94
CA LEU A 106 -11.40 5.46 -6.31
C LEU A 106 -11.21 5.92 -4.86
N GLN A 107 -11.57 5.06 -3.92
CA GLN A 107 -11.37 5.22 -2.49
C GLN A 107 -10.15 4.41 -2.04
N VAL A 108 -9.40 4.96 -1.08
CA VAL A 108 -8.25 4.29 -0.48
C VAL A 108 -8.44 4.26 1.03
N THR A 109 -8.39 3.07 1.61
CA THR A 109 -8.54 2.87 3.06
C THR A 109 -7.39 2.02 3.61
N PRO A 110 -6.97 2.22 4.87
CA PRO A 110 -5.95 1.37 5.48
C PRO A 110 -6.36 -0.10 5.53
N ASP A 111 -5.44 -0.99 5.19
CA ASP A 111 -5.59 -2.43 5.42
C ASP A 111 -4.73 -2.87 6.60
N GLY A 112 -5.26 -2.65 7.81
CA GLY A 112 -4.56 -2.92 9.06
C GLY A 112 -3.70 -1.75 9.56
N GLU A 113 -2.97 -2.00 10.64
CA GLU A 113 -2.08 -1.01 11.25
C GLU A 113 -0.74 -0.93 10.51
N ALA A 114 -0.18 0.28 10.44
CA ALA A 114 1.15 0.50 9.90
C ALA A 114 2.23 -0.12 10.80
N THR A 115 3.23 -0.72 10.19
CA THR A 115 4.44 -1.16 10.90
C THR A 115 5.49 -0.06 10.85
N THR A 116 5.99 0.33 12.02
CA THR A 116 7.04 1.34 12.14
C THR A 116 8.37 0.71 12.54
N SER A 117 9.45 1.12 11.89
CA SER A 117 10.81 0.65 12.15
C SER A 117 11.81 1.81 12.18
N PRO A 118 12.94 1.67 12.88
CA PRO A 118 14.04 2.62 12.79
C PRO A 118 14.65 2.63 11.38
N GLY A 119 14.85 3.82 10.82
CA GLY A 119 15.55 4.03 9.55
C GLY A 119 17.02 4.42 9.74
N ALA A 120 17.55 5.19 8.78
CA ALA A 120 18.90 5.73 8.87
C ALA A 120 19.08 6.69 10.06
N THR A 121 20.32 6.87 10.49
CA THR A 121 20.68 7.91 11.47
C THR A 121 21.60 8.91 10.79
N TRP A 122 21.21 10.18 10.78
CA TRP A 122 21.95 11.25 10.13
C TRP A 122 22.74 12.07 11.15
N TYR A 123 24.03 12.25 10.90
CA TYR A 123 24.83 13.18 11.67
C TYR A 123 24.39 14.62 11.42
N VAL A 124 24.13 15.35 12.50
CA VAL A 124 23.66 16.74 12.47
C VAL A 124 24.81 17.67 12.79
N GLY A 125 25.53 17.42 13.88
CA GLY A 125 26.65 18.25 14.30
C GLY A 125 27.20 17.89 15.68
N SER A 126 28.21 18.62 16.10
CA SER A 126 28.82 18.51 17.43
C SER A 126 29.10 19.87 18.04
N SER A 127 29.20 19.89 19.38
CA SER A 127 29.61 21.06 20.16
C SER A 127 30.55 20.64 21.29
N PHE A 128 31.48 21.52 21.62
CA PHE A 128 32.47 21.31 22.68
C PHE A 128 32.21 22.34 23.78
N LEU A 129 31.84 21.87 24.97
CA LEU A 129 31.54 22.70 26.12
C LEU A 129 32.65 22.54 27.16
N THR A 130 33.42 23.59 27.36
CA THR A 130 34.67 23.54 28.10
C THR A 130 34.52 24.25 29.44
N ASN A 131 34.58 23.52 30.55
CA ASN A 131 34.59 24.09 31.89
C ASN A 131 36.03 24.17 32.41
N LYS A 132 36.56 25.40 32.52
CA LYS A 132 37.92 25.68 33.03
C LYS A 132 37.95 26.02 34.53
N THR A 133 36.82 25.91 35.21
CA THR A 133 36.69 26.31 36.61
C THR A 133 36.81 25.09 37.53
N ASP A 134 37.10 25.33 38.81
CA ASP A 134 37.16 24.29 39.85
C ASP A 134 35.78 23.81 40.32
N ARG A 135 34.69 24.30 39.73
CA ARG A 135 33.30 23.98 40.11
C ARG A 135 32.52 23.50 38.89
N GLU A 136 31.50 22.68 39.12
CA GLU A 136 30.61 22.27 38.05
C GLU A 136 29.89 23.49 37.44
N MET A 137 29.78 23.52 36.11
CA MET A 137 29.08 24.58 35.38
C MET A 137 28.06 23.98 34.43
N THR A 138 26.85 24.57 34.39
CA THR A 138 25.88 24.25 33.34
C THR A 138 26.15 25.11 32.12
N LEU A 139 26.61 24.48 31.03
CA LEU A 139 26.91 25.14 29.76
C LEU A 139 25.83 24.81 28.73
N THR A 140 25.62 25.69 27.76
CA THR A 140 24.54 25.54 26.78
C THR A 140 25.11 25.40 25.37
N THR A 141 24.60 24.46 24.59
CA THR A 141 24.99 24.31 23.18
C THR A 141 24.31 25.35 22.29
N GLN A 142 24.83 25.56 21.09
CA GLN A 142 24.06 26.15 20.00
C GLN A 142 22.86 25.28 19.61
N SER A 143 21.89 25.87 18.91
CA SER A 143 20.85 25.10 18.23
C SER A 143 21.41 24.38 17.01
N PHE A 144 20.86 23.22 16.69
CA PHE A 144 21.25 22.44 15.51
C PHE A 144 20.11 22.36 14.50
N SER A 145 20.44 22.29 13.21
CA SER A 145 19.44 22.08 12.16
C SER A 145 19.97 21.15 11.08
N LYS A 146 19.10 20.32 10.52
CA LYS A 146 19.39 19.45 9.38
C LYS A 146 18.22 19.50 8.40
N THR A 147 18.51 19.73 7.12
CA THR A 147 17.55 19.54 6.05
C THR A 147 17.72 18.12 5.50
N VAL A 148 16.63 17.37 5.44
CA VAL A 148 16.58 16.02 4.88
C VAL A 148 15.40 15.90 3.92
N THR A 149 15.46 14.94 3.02
CA THR A 149 14.36 14.63 2.12
C THR A 149 13.51 13.54 2.75
N ASP A 150 12.28 13.88 3.12
CA ASP A 150 11.28 12.91 3.51
C ASP A 150 10.66 12.31 2.24
N THR A 151 10.35 11.01 2.25
CA THR A 151 9.83 10.31 1.07
C THR A 151 8.56 9.53 1.40
N LEU A 152 7.68 9.43 0.40
CA LEU A 152 6.48 8.62 0.43
C LEU A 152 6.37 7.85 -0.88
N SER A 153 6.56 6.54 -0.82
CA SER A 153 6.37 5.65 -1.96
C SER A 153 5.04 4.91 -1.84
N THR A 154 4.29 4.82 -2.94
CA THR A 154 3.03 4.09 -3.04
C THR A 154 3.04 3.17 -4.25
N ALA A 155 2.36 2.04 -4.16
CA ALA A 155 2.21 1.10 -5.27
C ALA A 155 0.85 0.40 -5.22
N VAL A 156 0.30 0.08 -6.39
CA VAL A 156 -0.84 -0.83 -6.53
C VAL A 156 -0.29 -2.23 -6.73
N THR A 157 -0.62 -3.16 -5.82
CA THR A 157 -0.10 -4.53 -5.81
C THR A 157 -1.08 -5.54 -6.38
N LYS A 158 -2.38 -5.29 -6.25
CA LYS A 158 -3.43 -6.08 -6.90
C LYS A 158 -4.50 -5.16 -7.47
N GLN A 159 -4.83 -5.38 -8.72
CA GLN A 159 -5.93 -4.74 -9.42
C GLN A 159 -6.35 -5.64 -10.57
N PHE A 160 -7.60 -5.56 -11.02
CA PHE A 160 -7.96 -6.10 -12.32
C PHE A 160 -7.46 -5.12 -13.40
N SER A 161 -6.96 -5.68 -14.50
CA SER A 161 -6.47 -4.88 -15.62
C SER A 161 -7.63 -4.20 -16.36
N THR A 162 -7.53 -2.91 -16.58
CA THR A 162 -8.46 -2.10 -17.36
C THR A 162 -7.67 -1.10 -18.20
N SER A 163 -8.19 -0.74 -19.38
CA SER A 163 -7.63 0.34 -20.21
C SER A 163 -7.80 1.72 -19.59
N HIS A 164 -8.63 1.84 -18.56
CA HIS A 164 -8.93 3.11 -17.88
C HIS A 164 -8.00 3.32 -16.69
N LYS A 165 -7.38 4.50 -16.62
CA LYS A 165 -6.59 4.93 -15.48
C LYS A 165 -7.42 5.86 -14.60
N VAL A 166 -7.47 5.58 -13.31
CA VAL A 166 -8.16 6.43 -12.33
C VAL A 166 -7.26 6.62 -11.13
N SER A 167 -7.08 7.87 -10.72
CA SER A 167 -6.26 8.22 -9.57
C SER A 167 -7.11 8.67 -8.39
N GLY A 168 -6.75 8.21 -7.20
CA GLY A 168 -7.33 8.60 -5.93
C GLY A 168 -6.25 9.19 -5.04
N GLN A 169 -6.52 10.37 -4.48
CA GLN A 169 -5.59 11.09 -3.63
C GLN A 169 -6.08 11.03 -2.18
N VAL A 170 -5.23 10.54 -1.27
CA VAL A 170 -5.60 10.34 0.14
C VAL A 170 -4.51 10.86 1.07
N ASN A 171 -4.93 11.50 2.15
CA ASN A 171 -4.05 11.92 3.23
C ASN A 171 -3.66 10.71 4.08
N VAL A 172 -2.42 10.25 3.92
CA VAL A 172 -1.86 9.09 4.62
C VAL A 172 -1.29 9.44 5.98
N GLY A 173 -1.21 10.72 6.35
CA GLY A 173 -0.78 11.14 7.69
C GLY A 173 -1.66 10.58 8.81
N ASN A 174 -2.91 10.22 8.51
CA ASN A 174 -3.79 9.53 9.46
C ASN A 174 -3.50 8.02 9.60
N PHE A 175 -2.70 7.44 8.71
CA PHE A 175 -2.45 5.99 8.68
C PHE A 175 -1.30 5.58 9.60
N PHE A 176 -0.46 6.54 10.01
CA PHE A 176 0.65 6.33 10.93
C PHE A 176 0.78 7.53 11.88
N SER A 177 1.31 7.32 13.08
CA SER A 177 1.41 8.36 14.11
C SER A 177 2.59 9.33 13.87
N GLY A 178 2.59 10.03 12.72
CA GLY A 178 3.59 11.03 12.32
C GLY A 178 2.91 12.25 11.69
N SER A 179 3.40 13.45 12.00
CA SER A 179 2.74 14.74 11.75
C SER A 179 2.21 14.97 10.32
N ASP A 180 0.96 15.45 10.27
CA ASP A 180 0.24 16.30 9.32
C ASP A 180 0.64 16.34 7.83
N GLU A 181 -0.33 15.95 7.00
CA GLU A 181 -0.51 16.28 5.56
C GLU A 181 0.39 15.60 4.52
N PHE A 182 0.92 14.41 4.80
CA PHE A 182 1.37 13.55 3.69
C PHE A 182 0.16 13.11 2.87
N THR A 183 0.08 13.62 1.65
CA THR A 183 -0.93 13.22 0.69
C THR A 183 -0.29 12.28 -0.32
N ALA A 184 -0.93 11.16 -0.61
CA ALA A 184 -0.43 10.19 -1.57
C ALA A 184 -1.45 9.95 -2.67
N THR A 185 -0.96 9.68 -3.87
CA THR A 185 -1.79 9.37 -5.03
C THR A 185 -1.60 7.91 -5.44
N TRP A 186 -2.67 7.12 -5.35
CA TRP A 186 -2.72 5.81 -5.99
C TRP A 186 -3.37 5.95 -7.36
N THR A 187 -2.85 5.22 -8.35
CA THR A 187 -3.41 5.22 -9.71
C THR A 187 -3.73 3.80 -10.12
N TRP A 188 -5.02 3.50 -10.21
CA TRP A 188 -5.49 2.25 -10.78
C TRP A 188 -5.15 2.18 -12.27
N GLY A 189 -4.84 0.97 -12.76
CA GLY A 189 -4.32 0.72 -14.10
C GLY A 189 -2.81 0.90 -14.21
N GLU A 190 -2.12 1.31 -13.13
CA GLU A 190 -0.66 1.40 -13.06
C GLU A 190 -0.16 0.60 -11.85
N THR A 191 0.77 -0.33 -12.07
CA THR A 191 1.43 -1.08 -10.99
C THR A 191 2.76 -0.46 -10.57
N ASP A 192 3.15 0.64 -11.21
CA ASP A 192 4.42 1.30 -10.95
C ASP A 192 4.41 1.96 -9.57
N THR A 193 5.56 1.90 -8.91
CA THR A 193 5.75 2.58 -7.63
C THR A 193 5.92 4.08 -7.88
N LYS A 194 5.04 4.90 -7.31
CA LYS A 194 5.14 6.36 -7.33
C LYS A 194 5.78 6.83 -6.05
N THR A 195 6.81 7.67 -6.16
CA THR A 195 7.51 8.25 -5.01
C THR A 195 7.39 9.76 -5.03
N GLU A 196 6.82 10.29 -3.96
CA GLU A 196 6.78 11.72 -3.67
C GLU A 196 7.85 12.03 -2.63
N SER A 197 8.46 13.22 -2.71
CA SER A 197 9.53 13.62 -1.80
C SER A 197 9.42 15.10 -1.44
N GLU A 198 9.62 15.43 -0.18
CA GLU A 198 9.60 16.79 0.35
C GLU A 198 10.86 17.08 1.14
N GLN A 199 11.45 18.27 0.95
CA GLN A 199 12.60 18.70 1.73
C GLN A 199 12.15 19.35 3.02
N GLU A 200 12.60 18.79 4.13
CA GLU A 200 12.17 19.21 5.46
C GLU A 200 13.34 19.59 6.35
N THR A 201 13.20 20.72 7.03
CA THR A 201 14.24 21.24 7.92
C THR A 201 13.88 21.00 9.38
N TYR A 202 14.62 20.07 9.99
CA TYR A 202 14.49 19.65 11.37
C TYR A 202 15.38 20.52 12.25
N LYS A 203 14.82 21.10 13.32
CA LYS A 203 15.59 21.93 14.27
C LYS A 203 15.57 21.32 15.67
N ALA A 204 16.76 21.17 16.25
CA ALA A 204 16.97 20.85 17.66
C ALA A 204 17.31 22.14 18.42
N LYS A 205 16.56 22.43 19.49
CA LYS A 205 16.86 23.58 20.36
C LYS A 205 18.22 23.41 21.04
N SER A 206 18.80 24.51 21.49
CA SER A 206 19.95 24.51 22.39
C SER A 206 19.70 23.61 23.60
N GLN A 207 20.73 22.85 24.00
CA GLN A 207 20.69 21.92 25.11
C GLN A 207 21.56 22.43 26.26
N SER A 208 21.06 22.35 27.49
CA SER A 208 21.84 22.66 28.70
C SER A 208 22.48 21.39 29.24
N VAL A 209 23.79 21.43 29.47
CA VAL A 209 24.62 20.29 29.85
C VAL A 209 25.44 20.67 31.09
N PRO A 210 25.32 19.95 32.21
CA PRO A 210 26.23 20.09 33.35
C PRO A 210 27.62 19.56 32.95
N VAL A 211 28.65 20.37 33.12
CA VAL A 211 30.03 20.05 32.78
C VAL A 211 30.87 20.09 34.06
N PRO A 212 31.47 18.95 34.47
CA PRO A 212 32.33 18.88 35.65
C PRO A 212 33.55 19.81 35.58
N PRO A 213 34.17 20.14 36.73
CA PRO A 213 35.40 20.94 36.79
C PRO A 213 36.50 20.39 35.87
N HIS A 214 37.23 21.28 35.18
CA HIS A 214 38.38 20.92 34.33
C HIS A 214 38.10 19.82 33.28
N THR A 215 36.89 19.82 32.72
CA THR A 215 36.49 18.87 31.66
C THR A 215 35.93 19.59 30.44
N THR A 216 36.00 18.89 29.31
CA THR A 216 35.33 19.25 28.07
C THR A 216 34.25 18.23 27.78
N ALA A 217 32.99 18.66 27.72
CA ALA A 217 31.90 17.84 27.22
C ALA A 217 31.83 17.93 25.69
N VAL A 218 31.79 16.77 25.02
CA VAL A 218 31.55 16.63 23.59
C VAL A 218 30.09 16.23 23.41
N VAL A 219 29.29 17.16 22.88
CA VAL A 219 27.88 16.93 22.59
C VAL A 219 27.73 16.62 21.11
N LYS A 220 27.28 15.42 20.78
CA LYS A 220 27.02 14.97 19.41
C LYS A 220 25.52 14.82 19.20
N VAL A 221 25.03 15.40 18.11
CA VAL A 221 23.61 15.39 17.76
C VAL A 221 23.41 14.60 16.47
N VAL A 222 22.46 13.68 16.50
CA VAL A 222 22.02 12.88 15.36
C VAL A 222 20.51 13.00 15.18
N LEU A 223 20.03 12.93 13.94
CA LEU A 223 18.61 12.84 13.59
C LEU A 223 18.32 11.40 13.20
N LYS A 224 17.39 10.75 13.90
CA LYS A 224 16.92 9.40 13.58
C LYS A 224 15.79 9.52 12.55
N GLN A 225 15.87 8.70 11.52
CA GLN A 225 14.80 8.47 10.56
C GLN A 225 13.88 7.37 11.09
N THR A 226 12.61 7.45 10.72
CA THR A 226 11.63 6.40 10.93
C THR A 226 11.10 5.96 9.57
N LYS A 227 10.94 4.65 9.41
CA LYS A 227 10.34 4.03 8.24
C LYS A 227 9.00 3.41 8.64
N SER A 228 7.92 3.88 8.02
CA SER A 228 6.56 3.39 8.23
C SER A 228 6.06 2.71 6.97
N THR A 229 5.58 1.48 7.09
CA THR A 229 5.05 0.70 5.96
C THR A 229 3.66 0.19 6.28
N GLY A 230 2.78 0.15 5.27
CA GLY A 230 1.44 -0.39 5.45
C GLY A 230 0.81 -0.82 4.13
N ALA A 231 -0.30 -1.53 4.25
CA ALA A 231 -1.15 -1.92 3.14
C ALA A 231 -2.40 -1.02 3.10
N VAL A 232 -2.98 -0.90 1.91
CA VAL A 232 -4.24 -0.19 1.69
C VAL A 232 -5.17 -1.04 0.82
N LYS A 233 -6.47 -0.92 1.09
CA LYS A 233 -7.53 -1.36 0.17
C LYS A 233 -7.88 -0.21 -0.75
N LEU A 234 -7.93 -0.53 -2.03
CA LEU A 234 -8.38 0.33 -3.10
C LEU A 234 -9.77 -0.16 -3.49
N GLU A 235 -10.71 0.74 -3.68
CA GLU A 235 -12.06 0.40 -4.14
C GLU A 235 -12.49 1.44 -5.16
N GLY A 236 -12.91 0.99 -6.34
CA GLY A 236 -13.49 1.90 -7.32
C GLY A 236 -14.77 1.34 -7.90
N ASP A 237 -15.51 2.20 -8.58
CA ASP A 237 -16.82 1.93 -9.14
C ASP A 237 -16.73 1.77 -10.67
N LEU A 238 -17.21 0.64 -11.17
CA LEU A 238 -17.48 0.42 -12.59
C LEU A 238 -18.92 0.82 -12.91
N ASP A 239 -19.08 1.55 -14.02
CA ASP A 239 -20.38 1.99 -14.54
C ASP A 239 -20.38 1.97 -16.07
N GLY A 240 -21.55 2.15 -16.67
CA GLY A 240 -21.75 2.29 -18.10
C GLY A 240 -22.21 0.99 -18.76
N SER A 241 -21.92 0.87 -20.05
CA SER A 241 -22.40 -0.24 -20.87
C SER A 241 -21.30 -0.83 -21.73
N PHE A 242 -21.36 -2.12 -21.97
CA PHE A 242 -20.49 -2.83 -22.89
C PHE A 242 -21.30 -3.51 -23.98
N THR A 243 -20.69 -3.76 -25.13
CA THR A 243 -21.32 -4.51 -26.22
C THR A 243 -20.74 -5.91 -26.27
N ARG A 244 -21.57 -6.92 -26.00
CA ARG A 244 -21.23 -8.34 -26.13
C ARG A 244 -21.50 -8.79 -27.56
N SER A 245 -20.48 -9.28 -28.24
CA SER A 245 -20.58 -9.88 -29.57
C SER A 245 -20.28 -11.37 -29.51
N LEU A 246 -21.15 -12.18 -30.09
CA LEU A 246 -20.86 -13.57 -30.43
C LEU A 246 -20.21 -13.60 -31.81
N ILE A 247 -19.01 -14.15 -31.90
CA ILE A 247 -18.23 -14.24 -33.13
C ILE A 247 -18.17 -15.71 -33.54
N ARG A 248 -18.57 -16.00 -34.77
CA ARG A 248 -18.40 -17.32 -35.38
C ARG A 248 -17.23 -17.30 -36.34
N THR A 249 -16.33 -18.26 -36.16
CA THR A 249 -15.16 -18.50 -37.00
C THR A 249 -15.28 -19.89 -37.61
N ASP A 250 -15.38 -19.97 -38.93
CA ASP A 250 -15.49 -21.24 -39.64
C ASP A 250 -14.11 -21.65 -40.16
N CYS A 251 -13.67 -22.84 -39.78
CA CYS A 251 -12.40 -23.43 -40.18
C CYS A 251 -12.64 -24.68 -41.03
N ASN A 252 -11.80 -24.89 -42.03
CA ASN A 252 -11.79 -26.12 -42.81
C ASN A 252 -10.87 -27.18 -42.16
N ASP A 253 -10.90 -28.41 -42.69
CA ASP A 253 -10.10 -29.53 -42.18
C ASP A 253 -8.57 -29.32 -42.24
N SER A 254 -8.11 -28.38 -43.08
CA SER A 254 -6.69 -28.01 -43.13
C SER A 254 -6.26 -27.07 -41.99
N GLY A 255 -7.19 -26.68 -41.11
CA GLY A 255 -6.98 -25.73 -40.03
C GLY A 255 -7.00 -24.26 -40.48
N ALA A 256 -7.31 -23.99 -41.75
CA ALA A 256 -7.45 -22.64 -42.25
C ALA A 256 -8.82 -22.08 -41.86
N CYS A 257 -8.82 -20.94 -41.17
CA CYS A 257 -10.02 -20.30 -40.66
C CYS A 257 -10.34 -19.02 -41.44
N ALA A 258 -11.61 -18.83 -41.80
CA ALA A 258 -12.09 -17.55 -42.29
C ALA A 258 -12.07 -16.50 -41.17
N PRO A 259 -11.98 -15.20 -41.48
CA PRO A 259 -12.18 -14.15 -40.48
C PRO A 259 -13.52 -14.34 -39.77
N GLY A 260 -13.52 -14.25 -38.44
CA GLY A 260 -14.74 -14.39 -37.66
C GLY A 260 -15.75 -13.30 -37.99
N HIS A 261 -17.03 -13.63 -38.04
CA HIS A 261 -18.13 -12.68 -38.24
C HIS A 261 -19.04 -12.63 -37.01
N VAL A 262 -19.58 -11.45 -36.74
CA VAL A 262 -20.51 -11.24 -35.62
C VAL A 262 -21.86 -11.86 -35.96
N VAL A 263 -22.28 -12.87 -35.20
CA VAL A 263 -23.57 -13.56 -35.39
C VAL A 263 -24.67 -12.92 -34.55
N ARG A 264 -24.31 -12.34 -33.41
CA ARG A 264 -25.21 -11.63 -32.51
C ARG A 264 -24.42 -10.57 -31.75
N SER A 265 -25.05 -9.43 -31.51
CA SER A 265 -24.52 -8.37 -30.68
C SER A 265 -25.61 -7.82 -29.76
N SER A 266 -25.29 -7.58 -28.50
CA SER A 266 -26.16 -6.94 -27.51
C SER A 266 -25.37 -5.93 -26.69
N THR A 267 -25.97 -4.77 -26.42
CA THR A 267 -25.44 -3.81 -25.47
C THR A 267 -26.05 -4.07 -24.11
N GLU A 268 -25.20 -4.18 -23.09
CA GLU A 268 -25.54 -4.57 -21.74
C GLU A 268 -25.01 -3.53 -20.75
N SER A 269 -25.79 -3.24 -19.71
CA SER A 269 -25.39 -2.38 -18.60
C SER A 269 -24.55 -3.19 -17.61
N VAL A 270 -23.40 -2.66 -17.19
CA VAL A 270 -22.52 -3.36 -16.23
C VAL A 270 -23.27 -3.67 -14.93
N TYR A 271 -24.05 -2.71 -14.45
CA TYR A 271 -24.84 -2.86 -13.22
C TYR A 271 -25.95 -3.88 -13.36
N ASP A 272 -26.76 -3.81 -14.43
CA ASP A 272 -27.89 -4.72 -14.61
C ASP A 272 -27.42 -6.17 -14.80
N THR A 273 -26.33 -6.35 -15.54
CA THR A 273 -25.69 -7.65 -15.69
C THR A 273 -25.17 -8.17 -14.35
N ALA A 274 -24.53 -7.32 -13.53
CA ALA A 274 -24.08 -7.71 -12.20
C ALA A 274 -25.25 -8.01 -11.23
N LEU A 275 -26.36 -7.26 -11.34
CA LEU A 275 -27.55 -7.50 -10.55
C LEU A 275 -28.21 -8.85 -10.90
N ALA A 276 -28.20 -9.24 -12.17
CA ALA A 276 -28.66 -10.55 -12.59
C ALA A 276 -27.71 -11.67 -12.12
N ALA A 277 -26.41 -11.37 -11.99
CA ALA A 277 -25.31 -12.30 -11.71
C ALA A 277 -25.16 -12.78 -10.26
N VAL A 278 -26.16 -12.58 -9.40
CA VAL A 278 -26.03 -12.92 -7.98
C VAL A 278 -26.08 -14.45 -7.78
N PRO A 279 -25.10 -15.08 -7.09
CA PRO A 279 -24.03 -14.46 -6.31
C PRO A 279 -22.83 -13.98 -7.15
N LEU A 280 -22.38 -12.76 -6.86
CA LEU A 280 -21.26 -12.12 -7.54
C LEU A 280 -19.90 -12.79 -7.22
N PRO A 281 -18.90 -12.63 -8.11
CA PRO A 281 -17.54 -13.06 -7.84
C PRO A 281 -16.98 -12.48 -6.52
N PRO A 282 -16.08 -13.20 -5.81
CA PRO A 282 -15.55 -12.76 -4.53
C PRO A 282 -14.94 -11.35 -4.58
N GLY A 283 -15.36 -10.51 -3.63
CA GLY A 283 -14.88 -9.13 -3.50
C GLY A 283 -15.63 -8.11 -4.35
N ILE A 284 -16.45 -8.55 -5.31
CA ILE A 284 -17.24 -7.67 -6.18
C ILE A 284 -18.64 -7.53 -5.59
N TYR A 285 -19.15 -6.31 -5.56
CA TYR A 285 -20.49 -6.06 -5.03
C TYR A 285 -21.17 -4.89 -5.73
N LEU A 286 -22.50 -4.87 -5.65
CA LEU A 286 -23.29 -3.74 -6.11
C LEU A 286 -23.12 -2.59 -5.12
N SER A 287 -22.62 -1.47 -5.60
CA SER A 287 -22.53 -0.22 -4.84
C SER A 287 -23.86 0.52 -4.92
N GLY A 288 -24.16 1.34 -3.91
CA GLY A 288 -25.45 2.04 -3.77
C GLY A 288 -25.74 3.09 -4.86
N HIS A 289 -24.84 3.27 -5.83
CA HIS A 289 -24.88 4.28 -6.88
C HIS A 289 -25.18 3.73 -8.27
N HIS A 290 -25.84 2.57 -8.39
CA HIS A 290 -26.00 1.86 -9.68
C HIS A 290 -24.66 1.51 -10.34
N THR A 291 -23.64 1.21 -9.52
CA THR A 291 -22.30 0.85 -9.97
C THR A 291 -21.88 -0.49 -9.39
N VAL A 292 -20.83 -1.07 -9.95
CA VAL A 292 -20.21 -2.30 -9.46
C VAL A 292 -18.87 -1.95 -8.81
N ALA A 293 -18.78 -2.14 -7.50
CA ALA A 293 -17.56 -1.91 -6.76
C ALA A 293 -16.56 -3.06 -7.00
N VAL A 294 -15.33 -2.68 -7.29
CA VAL A 294 -14.24 -3.61 -7.58
C VAL A 294 -13.04 -3.32 -6.66
N PRO A 295 -12.55 -4.33 -5.93
CA PRO A 295 -11.47 -4.14 -4.98
C PRO A 295 -10.08 -4.23 -5.61
N GLY A 296 -9.13 -3.60 -4.95
CA GLY A 296 -7.72 -3.59 -5.27
C GLY A 296 -6.92 -3.49 -3.98
N LEU A 297 -5.63 -3.79 -4.07
CA LEU A 297 -4.70 -3.68 -2.95
C LEU A 297 -3.53 -2.81 -3.36
N GLY A 298 -3.04 -2.04 -2.41
CA GLY A 298 -1.83 -1.25 -2.55
C GLY A 298 -0.98 -1.30 -1.30
N THR A 299 0.22 -0.72 -1.41
CA THR A 299 1.13 -0.53 -0.28
C THR A 299 1.65 0.89 -0.27
N TYR A 300 2.13 1.31 0.89
CA TYR A 300 2.91 2.53 1.04
C TYR A 300 4.13 2.33 1.93
N THR A 301 5.14 3.17 1.71
CA THR A 301 6.34 3.29 2.55
C THR A 301 6.66 4.77 2.72
N ALA A 302 6.60 5.26 3.95
CA ALA A 302 6.99 6.61 4.31
C ALA A 302 8.32 6.57 5.08
N GLU A 303 9.26 7.44 4.71
CA GLU A 303 10.50 7.62 5.44
C GLU A 303 10.70 9.09 5.80
N ASN A 304 10.76 9.38 7.10
CA ASN A 304 10.84 10.76 7.60
C ASN A 304 11.72 10.89 8.84
N GLY A 305 12.25 12.09 9.08
CA GLY A 305 12.92 12.41 10.34
C GLY A 305 11.96 12.33 11.53
N SER A 306 12.36 11.69 12.63
CA SER A 306 11.46 11.47 13.77
C SER A 306 11.94 12.08 15.07
N GLN A 307 13.20 11.87 15.45
CA GLN A 307 13.73 12.29 16.75
C GLN A 307 15.19 12.68 16.68
N PHE A 308 15.58 13.71 17.44
CA PHE A 308 17.00 13.98 17.69
C PHE A 308 17.52 13.11 18.83
N GLY A 309 18.64 12.43 18.61
CA GLY A 309 19.45 11.81 19.65
C GLY A 309 20.61 12.72 20.02
N VAL A 310 20.80 12.96 21.32
CA VAL A 310 21.93 13.71 21.85
C VAL A 310 22.82 12.76 22.65
N GLU A 311 24.08 12.66 22.26
CA GLU A 311 25.12 11.89 22.94
C GLU A 311 26.09 12.86 23.61
N VAL A 312 26.27 12.75 24.93
CA VAL A 312 27.22 13.57 25.69
C VAL A 312 28.32 12.66 26.24
N SER A 313 29.56 12.95 25.86
CA SER A 313 30.77 12.34 26.44
C SER A 313 31.65 13.40 27.05
N TYR A 314 32.47 13.03 28.03
CA TYR A 314 33.39 13.96 28.69
C TYR A 314 34.83 13.52 28.46
N ALA A 315 35.70 14.49 28.23
CA ALA A 315 37.14 14.29 28.22
C ALA A 315 37.78 15.18 29.29
N PRO A 316 38.75 14.67 30.08
CA PRO A 316 39.54 15.53 30.95
C PRO A 316 40.26 16.59 30.11
N GLN A 317 40.34 17.81 30.64
CA GLN A 317 41.21 18.81 30.03
C GLN A 317 42.65 18.32 30.18
N GLN A 318 43.37 18.25 29.06
CA GLN A 318 44.78 17.93 29.06
C GLN A 318 45.55 19.15 29.59
N SER A 319 45.55 19.33 30.91
CA SER A 319 46.47 20.24 31.57
C SER A 319 47.86 19.61 31.50
N ALA A 320 48.84 20.34 30.94
CA ALA A 320 50.24 19.98 31.13
C ALA A 320 50.49 19.94 32.65
N PRO A 321 50.97 18.82 33.21
CA PRO A 321 51.21 18.75 34.65
C PRO A 321 52.27 19.79 35.00
N ALA A 322 51.98 20.62 36.02
CA ALA A 322 53.02 21.42 36.64
C ALA A 322 54.13 20.47 37.11
N PRO A 323 55.42 20.78 36.87
CA PRO A 323 56.51 19.90 37.26
C PRO A 323 56.45 19.67 38.78
N GLY A 324 56.09 18.46 39.19
CA GLY A 324 56.03 18.03 40.60
C GLY A 324 54.64 17.73 41.18
N ALA A 325 53.53 17.93 40.46
CA ALA A 325 52.19 17.60 40.98
C ALA A 325 51.66 16.29 40.37
N SER A 326 51.30 15.32 41.23
CA SER A 326 50.58 14.11 40.79
C SER A 326 49.19 14.51 40.29
N ALA A 327 48.87 14.15 39.04
CA ALA A 327 47.56 14.38 38.46
C ALA A 327 46.48 13.75 39.36
N PRO A 328 45.44 14.49 39.79
CA PRO A 328 44.33 13.89 40.51
C PRO A 328 43.70 12.80 39.65
N ALA A 329 43.40 11.65 40.25
CA ALA A 329 42.74 10.55 39.57
C ALA A 329 41.44 11.06 38.92
N PRO A 330 41.21 10.82 37.62
CA PRO A 330 40.00 11.31 36.95
C PRO A 330 38.79 10.72 37.65
N ALA A 331 37.91 11.60 38.15
CA ALA A 331 36.57 11.19 38.59
C ALA A 331 35.91 10.40 37.45
N ALA A 332 35.22 9.31 37.78
CA ALA A 332 34.59 8.46 36.76
C ALA A 332 33.57 9.29 35.97
N LEU A 333 33.94 9.73 34.76
CA LEU A 333 33.09 10.54 33.90
C LEU A 333 32.09 9.63 33.19
N HIS A 334 30.81 9.78 33.51
CA HIS A 334 29.74 8.98 32.94
C HIS A 334 29.19 9.70 31.71
N SER A 335 29.25 9.04 30.55
CA SER A 335 28.53 9.49 29.36
C SER A 335 27.04 9.19 29.52
N TYR A 336 26.20 10.01 28.88
CA TYR A 336 24.76 9.76 28.83
C TYR A 336 24.18 10.19 27.49
N SER A 337 23.00 9.66 27.17
CA SER A 337 22.26 10.02 25.97
C SER A 337 20.78 10.23 26.28
N TYR A 338 20.15 11.12 25.51
CA TYR A 338 18.71 11.40 25.63
C TYR A 338 18.13 11.83 24.30
N THR A 339 16.80 11.79 24.19
CA THR A 339 16.07 12.19 22.99
C THR A 339 15.44 13.57 23.16
N VAL A 340 15.42 14.33 22.08
CA VAL A 340 14.81 15.66 22.04
C VAL A 340 13.72 15.65 20.96
N PRO A 341 12.50 16.16 21.26
CA PRO A 341 11.45 16.25 20.26
C PRO A 341 11.88 17.15 19.11
N VAL A 342 11.51 16.75 17.90
CA VAL A 342 11.73 17.54 16.69
C VAL A 342 10.80 18.74 16.67
N GLN A 343 11.32 19.89 16.24
CA GLN A 343 10.49 20.96 15.70
C GLN A 343 10.67 21.02 14.19
N LYS A 344 9.59 20.72 13.45
CA LYS A 344 9.50 20.91 12.01
C LYS A 344 9.34 22.40 11.75
N ALA A 345 10.18 22.99 10.90
CA ALA A 345 9.97 24.36 10.47
C ALA A 345 8.75 24.42 9.56
N ALA A 346 7.82 25.35 9.77
CA ALA A 346 6.72 25.54 8.83
C ALA A 346 7.29 25.87 7.44
N ALA A 347 6.83 25.16 6.42
CA ALA A 347 7.14 25.49 5.03
C ALA A 347 6.72 26.95 4.77
N PRO A 348 7.55 27.75 4.07
CA PRO A 348 7.12 29.09 3.67
C PRO A 348 5.85 28.96 2.80
N PRO A 349 4.85 29.85 2.97
CA PRO A 349 3.67 29.83 2.12
C PRO A 349 4.12 29.96 0.65
N ARG A 350 3.65 29.04 -0.19
CA ARG A 350 3.88 29.07 -1.64
C ARG A 350 3.15 30.25 -2.29
#